data_AF-A0AAE3QRY3-F1
#
_entry.id   AF-A0AAE3QRY3-F1
#
_cell.length_a   1.000
_cell.length_b   1.000
_cell.length_c   1.000
_cell.angle_alpha   90.00
_cell.angle_beta   90.00
_cell.angle_gamma   90.00
#
_symmetry.space_group_name_H-M   'P 1'
#
loop_
_entity.id
_entity.type
_entity.pdbx_description
1 polymer ?
#
loop_
_entity_poly.entity_id
_entity_poly.type
_entity_poly.pdbx_seq_one_letter_code
_entity_poly.pdbx_strand_id
1 'polypeptide(L)'
;MDIKDLFLTPVYLLFIYAVAFMINNRIRNKVIRPYFIPALNVKIIGAIALGLIYQFYYYGGDTYNYFKDSKVIWEAFLDSPFKAISIIFTDRQYDPSIYEYVRRIYFYVDPNSFHVVRLSGFFGLFTFHTYSLIAIFFAITCFSGMWALYKVFYDLYPHLHKKLAYAIFFIPSVFFWGSGLLKDTITLGALGWMFHAFYFGIIKRQHIVTNIVVMSLAILVVQGIKVYILLCFLPAAFFWIFMEYRARIRSGLLRFITLPIVIAISIPISYRAITKITEENTRYQLDNITATTKTTAEWLRTVGTSQGGSVYSLGEFDGTWTNMISKAPVAINVSLYRPYLWEARNPVMILSALEAAFFLFLTVRIFLQIKLSRLFHILTSQPILLFCIIFALTFSFAVGVSSYNFGTLVRYKIPMMPFFLSALYIIQSQAIKKKKKKRRDPFMAAQPNDVIVTT
;
A
#
# COMPACT_ATOMS: atom_id res chain seq x y z
N MET A 1 18.52 -17.08 10.61
CA MET A 1 18.54 -16.49 11.98
C MET A 1 19.69 -17.15 12.71
N ASP A 2 20.45 -16.36 13.46
CA ASP A 2 21.64 -16.82 14.18
C ASP A 2 21.37 -16.84 15.69
N ILE A 3 22.28 -17.46 16.46
CA ILE A 3 22.20 -17.48 17.93
C ILE A 3 22.14 -16.05 18.50
N LYS A 4 22.77 -15.08 17.84
CA LYS A 4 22.73 -13.65 18.23
C LYS A 4 21.31 -13.09 18.26
N ASP A 5 20.40 -13.57 17.41
CA ASP A 5 18.99 -13.17 17.40
C ASP A 5 18.30 -13.52 18.74
N LEU A 6 18.70 -14.60 19.42
CA LEU A 6 18.09 -15.01 20.70
C LEU A 6 18.45 -14.08 21.86
N PHE A 7 19.61 -13.42 21.80
CA PHE A 7 20.10 -12.56 22.89
C PHE A 7 19.85 -11.07 22.62
N LEU A 8 20.15 -10.60 21.40
CA LEU A 8 20.05 -9.17 21.08
C LEU A 8 18.59 -8.74 20.90
N THR A 9 17.74 -9.60 20.34
CA THR A 9 16.35 -9.22 20.03
C THR A 9 15.52 -8.89 21.26
N PRO A 10 15.53 -9.68 22.34
CA PRO A 10 14.84 -9.30 23.58
C PRO A 10 15.31 -7.95 24.14
N VAL A 11 16.62 -7.68 24.13
CA VAL A 11 17.19 -6.42 24.64
C VAL A 11 16.71 -5.22 23.83
N TYR A 12 16.77 -5.31 22.50
CA TYR A 12 16.29 -4.24 21.63
C TYR A 12 14.78 -4.06 21.71
N LEU A 13 14.02 -5.15 21.87
CA LEU A 13 12.57 -5.06 22.07
C LEU A 13 12.22 -4.25 23.33
N LEU A 14 12.95 -4.41 24.44
CA LEU A 14 12.75 -3.59 25.64
C LEU A 14 12.92 -2.10 25.33
N PHE A 15 13.99 -1.74 24.61
CA PHE A 15 14.23 -0.35 24.19
C PHE A 15 13.14 0.17 23.24
N ILE A 16 12.78 -0.62 22.23
CA ILE A 16 11.72 -0.30 21.27
C ILE A 16 10.39 -0.07 21.98
N TYR A 17 10.02 -0.93 22.92
CA TYR A 17 8.78 -0.78 23.69
C TYR A 17 8.83 0.42 24.63
N ALA A 18 9.96 0.71 25.27
CA ALA A 18 10.11 1.93 26.06
C ALA A 18 9.85 3.18 25.20
N VAL A 19 10.44 3.25 24.01
CA VAL A 19 10.18 4.33 23.04
C VAL A 19 8.72 4.34 22.58
N ALA A 20 8.14 3.18 22.28
CA ALA A 20 6.75 3.06 21.86
C ALA A 20 5.77 3.55 22.94
N PHE A 21 5.99 3.23 24.21
CA PHE A 21 5.18 3.71 25.32
C PHE A 21 5.33 5.22 25.54
N MET A 22 6.55 5.76 25.39
CA MET A 22 6.78 7.21 25.43
C MET A 22 5.99 7.93 24.32
N ILE A 23 6.04 7.42 23.08
CA ILE A 23 5.28 7.99 21.95
C ILE A 23 3.78 7.85 22.20
N ASN A 24 3.31 6.68 22.65
CA ASN A 24 1.91 6.42 22.94
C ASN A 24 1.35 7.38 24.00
N ASN A 25 2.15 7.74 25.00
CA ASN A 25 1.77 8.70 26.04
C ASN A 25 1.67 10.15 25.52
N ARG A 26 2.39 10.48 24.44
CA ARG A 26 2.28 11.79 23.76
C ARG A 26 1.04 11.91 22.87
N ILE A 27 0.34 10.81 22.55
CA ILE A 27 -0.89 10.84 21.75
C ILE A 27 -2.01 11.45 22.60
N ARG A 28 -2.30 12.74 22.38
CA ARG A 28 -3.34 13.49 23.10
C ARG A 28 -4.74 12.90 22.93
N ASN A 29 -5.03 12.33 21.76
CA ASN A 29 -6.35 11.82 21.45
C ASN A 29 -6.59 10.45 22.09
N LYS A 30 -7.41 10.45 23.16
CA LYS A 30 -7.76 9.26 23.94
C LYS A 30 -8.50 8.17 23.14
N VAL A 31 -9.15 8.52 22.02
CA VAL A 31 -9.91 7.56 21.19
C VAL A 31 -8.98 6.66 20.39
N ILE A 32 -7.89 7.23 19.85
CA ILE A 32 -6.97 6.50 18.97
C ILE A 32 -5.77 5.89 19.71
N ARG A 33 -5.38 6.47 20.85
CA ARG A 33 -4.25 6.01 21.66
C ARG A 33 -4.27 4.50 21.95
N PRO A 34 -5.42 3.86 22.27
CA PRO A 34 -5.45 2.42 22.54
C PRO A 34 -5.07 1.53 21.35
N TYR A 35 -5.05 2.06 20.11
CA TYR A 35 -4.70 1.27 18.92
C TYR A 35 -3.20 1.22 18.64
N PHE A 36 -2.41 2.15 19.19
CA PHE A 36 -1.00 2.30 18.83
C PHE A 36 -0.17 1.06 19.18
N ILE A 37 -0.21 0.63 20.44
CA ILE A 37 0.57 -0.53 20.91
C ILE A 37 0.09 -1.83 20.26
N PRO A 38 -1.23 -2.16 20.22
CA PRO A 38 -1.68 -3.38 19.53
C PRO A 38 -1.29 -3.43 18.06
N ALA A 39 -1.36 -2.31 17.34
CA ALA A 39 -0.98 -2.26 15.94
C ALA A 39 0.53 -2.43 15.73
N LEU A 40 1.36 -1.87 16.63
CA LEU A 40 2.81 -2.09 16.62
C LEU A 40 3.15 -3.56 16.93
N ASN A 41 2.49 -4.17 17.91
CA ASN A 41 2.71 -5.57 18.27
C ASN A 41 2.49 -6.50 17.07
N VAL A 42 1.38 -6.31 16.36
CA VAL A 42 1.06 -7.12 15.18
C VAL A 42 2.11 -6.95 14.07
N LYS A 43 2.71 -5.76 13.93
CA LYS A 43 3.83 -5.52 13.01
C LYS A 43 5.11 -6.26 13.43
N ILE A 44 5.49 -6.16 14.71
CA ILE A 44 6.68 -6.86 15.23
C ILE A 44 6.52 -8.37 15.12
N ILE A 45 5.34 -8.90 15.51
CA ILE A 45 5.01 -10.32 15.37
C ILE A 45 5.06 -10.75 13.91
N GLY A 46 4.48 -9.95 12.99
CA GLY A 46 4.54 -10.21 11.56
C GLY A 46 5.97 -10.29 11.02
N ALA A 47 6.87 -9.42 11.48
CA ALA A 47 8.27 -9.39 11.05
C ALA A 47 9.01 -10.67 11.45
N ILE A 48 8.84 -11.08 12.72
CA ILE A 48 9.45 -12.31 13.26
C ILE A 48 8.86 -13.53 12.57
N ALA A 49 7.53 -13.62 12.49
CA ALA A 49 6.82 -14.74 11.87
C ALA A 49 7.21 -14.93 10.40
N LEU A 50 7.35 -13.83 9.63
CA LEU A 50 7.80 -13.89 8.24
C LEU A 50 9.23 -14.45 8.15
N GLY A 51 10.13 -14.01 9.03
CA GLY A 51 11.49 -14.55 9.12
C GLY A 51 11.54 -16.05 9.38
N LEU A 52 10.74 -16.51 10.36
CA LEU A 52 10.64 -17.92 10.73
C LEU A 52 10.07 -18.76 9.58
N ILE A 53 9.00 -18.32 8.94
CA ILE A 53 8.39 -19.03 7.81
C ILE A 53 9.37 -19.13 6.64
N TYR A 54 10.05 -18.04 6.28
CA TYR A 54 11.04 -18.08 5.21
C TYR A 54 12.25 -18.97 5.56
N GLN A 55 12.64 -19.07 6.84
CA GLN A 55 13.73 -19.94 7.29
C GLN A 55 13.36 -21.42 7.20
N PHE A 56 12.23 -21.78 7.82
CA PHE A 56 11.91 -23.16 8.15
C PHE A 56 10.93 -23.81 7.18
N TYR A 57 10.13 -23.02 6.45
CA TYR A 57 9.17 -23.52 5.48
C TYR A 57 9.64 -23.34 4.04
N TYR A 58 10.15 -22.15 3.69
CA TYR A 58 10.62 -21.87 2.33
C TYR A 58 12.12 -22.11 2.11
N TYR A 59 12.90 -22.34 3.18
CA TYR A 59 14.35 -22.57 3.14
C TYR A 59 15.15 -21.49 2.38
N GLY A 60 14.62 -20.26 2.32
CA GLY A 60 15.21 -19.17 1.55
C GLY A 60 14.17 -18.18 1.03
N GLY A 61 14.60 -17.28 0.15
CA GLY A 61 13.77 -16.26 -0.50
C GLY A 61 14.35 -14.85 -0.40
N ASP A 62 13.66 -13.87 -1.00
CA ASP A 62 14.14 -12.49 -1.12
C ASP A 62 14.61 -11.88 0.21
N THR A 63 13.89 -12.15 1.31
CA THR A 63 14.24 -11.64 2.64
C THR A 63 15.63 -12.09 3.10
N TYR A 64 16.01 -13.34 2.80
CA TYR A 64 17.34 -13.87 3.11
C TYR A 64 18.40 -13.34 2.16
N ASN A 65 18.07 -13.18 0.88
CA ASN A 65 18.98 -12.63 -0.10
C ASN A 65 19.33 -11.17 0.22
N TYR A 66 18.35 -10.35 0.62
CA TYR A 66 18.59 -8.97 1.08
C TYR A 66 19.47 -8.93 2.33
N PHE A 67 19.19 -9.81 3.31
CA PHE A 67 19.99 -9.91 4.51
C PHE A 67 21.45 -10.31 4.19
N LYS A 68 21.64 -11.35 3.38
CA LYS A 68 22.95 -11.85 2.95
C LYS A 68 23.74 -10.78 2.21
N ASP A 69 23.13 -10.11 1.23
CA ASP A 69 23.78 -9.04 0.47
C ASP A 69 24.14 -7.85 1.36
N SER A 70 23.27 -7.50 2.32
CA SER A 70 23.57 -6.42 3.28
C SER A 70 24.70 -6.76 4.25
N LYS A 71 25.06 -8.04 4.40
CA LYS A 71 26.24 -8.47 5.18
C LYS A 71 27.52 -7.89 4.60
N VAL A 72 27.59 -7.74 3.28
CA VAL A 72 28.74 -7.15 2.60
C VAL A 72 28.95 -5.70 3.06
N ILE A 73 27.87 -4.95 3.28
CA ILE A 73 27.92 -3.58 3.80
C ILE A 73 28.41 -3.57 5.25
N TRP A 74 27.96 -4.53 6.06
CA TRP A 74 28.43 -4.71 7.43
C TRP A 74 29.93 -5.06 7.50
N GLU A 75 30.41 -5.96 6.65
CA GLU A 75 31.83 -6.29 6.54
C GLU A 75 32.66 -5.06 6.11
N ALA A 76 32.17 -4.30 5.13
CA ALA A 76 32.80 -3.03 4.73
C ALA A 76 32.87 -2.02 5.89
N PHE A 77 31.86 -1.98 6.76
CA PHE A 77 31.83 -1.10 7.93
C PHE A 77 32.89 -1.47 8.97
N LEU A 78 33.10 -2.77 9.18
CA LEU A 78 34.16 -3.26 10.09
C LEU A 78 35.56 -2.93 9.59
N ASP A 79 35.76 -2.93 8.27
CA ASP A 79 37.04 -2.53 7.66
C ASP A 79 37.22 -1.00 7.67
N SER A 80 36.19 -0.25 7.27
CA SER A 80 36.17 1.21 7.32
C SER A 80 34.73 1.74 7.25
N PRO A 81 34.28 2.55 8.24
CA PRO A 81 32.94 3.14 8.23
C PRO A 81 32.63 3.93 6.95
N PHE A 82 33.63 4.60 6.37
CA PHE A 82 33.47 5.36 5.12
C PHE A 82 33.13 4.47 3.92
N LYS A 83 33.71 3.27 3.82
CA LYS A 83 33.39 2.33 2.73
C LYS A 83 31.94 1.89 2.77
N ALA A 84 31.41 1.59 3.95
CA ALA A 84 30.00 1.22 4.11
C ALA A 84 29.07 2.37 3.70
N ILE A 85 29.38 3.60 4.09
CA ILE A 85 28.62 4.79 3.70
C ILE A 85 28.66 4.98 2.17
N SER A 86 29.85 4.83 1.55
CA SER A 86 30.00 4.91 0.09
C SER A 86 29.16 3.85 -0.63
N ILE A 87 29.11 2.60 -0.14
CA ILE A 87 28.26 1.55 -0.74
C ILE A 87 26.76 1.87 -0.58
N ILE A 88 26.35 2.44 0.56
CA ILE A 88 24.94 2.81 0.80
C ILE A 88 24.48 3.92 -0.15
N PHE A 89 25.34 4.92 -0.42
CA PHE A 89 24.98 6.11 -1.21
C PHE A 89 25.55 6.16 -2.62
N THR A 90 26.24 5.10 -3.08
CA THR A 90 26.79 5.03 -4.45
C THR A 90 25.70 5.30 -5.49
N ASP A 91 26.07 5.94 -6.59
CA ASP A 91 25.24 6.07 -7.79
C ASP A 91 25.39 4.86 -8.74
N ARG A 92 26.12 3.83 -8.29
CA ARG A 92 26.49 2.61 -9.03
C ARG A 92 27.48 2.83 -10.17
N GLN A 93 28.13 4.00 -10.23
CA GLN A 93 29.31 4.19 -11.09
C GLN A 93 30.49 3.37 -10.55
N TYR A 94 31.49 3.15 -11.41
CA TYR A 94 32.68 2.40 -11.03
C TYR A 94 33.50 3.20 -10.00
N ASP A 95 33.67 2.64 -8.82
CA ASP A 95 34.51 3.18 -7.75
C ASP A 95 35.47 2.08 -7.27
N PRO A 96 36.78 2.22 -7.53
CA PRO A 96 37.79 1.25 -7.11
C PRO A 96 37.81 0.98 -5.60
N SER A 97 37.46 1.98 -4.78
CA SER A 97 37.57 1.90 -3.31
C SER A 97 36.57 0.93 -2.67
N ILE A 98 35.43 0.69 -3.36
CA ILE A 98 34.36 -0.19 -2.90
C ILE A 98 34.13 -1.40 -3.81
N TYR A 99 34.87 -1.50 -4.93
CA TYR A 99 34.69 -2.52 -5.96
C TYR A 99 34.69 -3.95 -5.39
N GLU A 100 35.62 -4.23 -4.47
CA GLU A 100 35.78 -5.56 -3.85
C GLU A 100 34.55 -6.01 -3.06
N TYR A 101 33.78 -5.06 -2.52
CA TYR A 101 32.55 -5.31 -1.79
C TYR A 101 31.35 -5.40 -2.74
N VAL A 102 31.15 -4.40 -3.60
CA VAL A 102 29.97 -4.33 -4.47
C VAL A 102 29.88 -5.52 -5.43
N ARG A 103 31.01 -6.08 -5.89
CA ARG A 103 31.02 -7.29 -6.73
C ARG A 103 30.46 -8.54 -6.04
N ARG A 104 30.40 -8.57 -4.71
CA ARG A 104 29.84 -9.68 -3.92
C ARG A 104 28.35 -9.53 -3.64
N ILE A 105 27.76 -8.38 -3.95
CA ILE A 105 26.34 -8.08 -3.75
C ILE A 105 25.56 -8.55 -4.98
N TYR A 106 24.79 -9.64 -4.83
CA TYR A 106 24.03 -10.22 -5.94
C TYR A 106 23.05 -9.22 -6.56
N PHE A 107 22.33 -8.46 -5.72
CA PHE A 107 21.34 -7.50 -6.18
C PHE A 107 21.91 -6.16 -6.65
N TYR A 108 23.24 -5.99 -6.73
CA TYR A 108 23.85 -4.75 -7.22
C TYR A 108 23.43 -4.41 -8.66
N VAL A 109 23.14 -5.44 -9.47
CA VAL A 109 22.69 -5.30 -10.86
C VAL A 109 21.21 -4.92 -10.99
N ASP A 110 20.36 -5.25 -9.99
CA ASP A 110 18.93 -4.89 -9.96
C ASP A 110 18.69 -3.68 -9.04
N PRO A 111 18.62 -2.44 -9.57
CA PRO A 111 18.54 -1.23 -8.75
C PRO A 111 17.38 -1.28 -7.74
N ASN A 112 16.21 -1.80 -8.15
CA ASN A 112 15.04 -1.90 -7.29
C ASN A 112 15.29 -2.77 -6.04
N SER A 113 16.03 -3.87 -6.19
CA SER A 113 16.44 -4.73 -5.08
C SER A 113 17.59 -4.14 -4.28
N PHE A 114 18.53 -3.47 -4.94
CA PHE A 114 19.66 -2.84 -4.27
C PHE A 114 19.24 -1.75 -3.29
N HIS A 115 18.16 -1.01 -3.56
CA HIS A 115 17.57 -0.08 -2.58
C HIS A 115 17.18 -0.77 -1.26
N VAL A 116 16.70 -2.00 -1.30
CA VAL A 116 16.38 -2.78 -0.09
C VAL A 116 17.66 -3.21 0.62
N VAL A 117 18.68 -3.66 -0.13
CA VAL A 117 19.99 -4.03 0.41
C VAL A 117 20.64 -2.84 1.13
N ARG A 118 20.58 -1.63 0.55
CA ARG A 118 21.09 -0.39 1.17
C ARG A 118 20.40 -0.10 2.50
N LEU A 119 19.08 -0.18 2.54
CA LEU A 119 18.33 0.07 3.78
C LEU A 119 18.59 -1.03 4.83
N SER A 120 18.68 -2.29 4.40
CA SER A 120 19.07 -3.42 5.23
C SER A 120 20.46 -3.23 5.81
N GLY A 121 21.43 -2.78 4.99
CA GLY A 121 22.79 -2.49 5.40
C GLY A 121 22.85 -1.35 6.42
N PHE A 122 22.12 -0.26 6.15
CA PHE A 122 22.00 0.88 7.06
C PHE A 122 21.47 0.46 8.44
N PHE A 123 20.38 -0.32 8.51
CA PHE A 123 19.92 -0.85 9.80
C PHE A 123 20.87 -1.91 10.38
N GLY A 124 21.56 -2.66 9.52
CA GLY A 124 22.60 -3.61 9.90
C GLY A 124 23.71 -2.98 10.73
N LEU A 125 24.08 -1.73 10.44
CA LEU A 125 25.11 -0.98 11.18
C LEU A 125 24.75 -0.81 12.67
N PHE A 126 23.46 -0.61 12.98
CA PHE A 126 22.98 -0.38 14.35
C PHE A 126 22.51 -1.65 15.05
N THR A 127 22.46 -2.78 14.34
CA THR A 127 21.86 -4.03 14.83
C THR A 127 22.87 -5.18 14.85
N PHE A 128 24.16 -4.87 14.66
CA PHE A 128 25.24 -5.85 14.54
C PHE A 128 24.94 -6.92 13.48
N HIS A 129 24.28 -6.49 12.40
CA HIS A 129 23.80 -7.35 11.31
C HIS A 129 22.94 -8.54 11.80
N THR A 130 21.99 -8.28 12.70
CA THR A 130 21.06 -9.31 13.21
C THR A 130 19.76 -9.31 12.40
N TYR A 131 19.37 -10.46 11.83
CA TYR A 131 18.23 -10.56 10.90
C TYR A 131 16.92 -10.07 11.52
N SER A 132 16.54 -10.59 12.69
CA SER A 132 15.27 -10.26 13.34
C SER A 132 15.21 -8.78 13.71
N LEU A 133 16.31 -8.18 14.15
CA LEU A 133 16.38 -6.75 14.44
C LEU A 133 16.18 -5.92 13.17
N ILE A 134 16.89 -6.22 12.08
CA ILE A 134 16.71 -5.51 10.80
C ILE A 134 15.24 -5.62 10.34
N ALA A 135 14.64 -6.81 10.42
CA ALA A 135 13.24 -7.00 10.10
C ALA A 135 12.30 -6.17 11.00
N ILE A 136 12.58 -6.08 12.30
CA ILE A 136 11.82 -5.23 13.24
C ILE A 136 11.96 -3.74 12.90
N PHE A 137 13.15 -3.26 12.53
CA PHE A 137 13.35 -1.88 12.09
C PHE A 137 12.58 -1.56 10.80
N PHE A 138 12.52 -2.51 9.86
CA PHE A 138 11.64 -2.45 8.69
C PHE A 138 10.17 -2.33 9.10
N ALA A 139 9.72 -3.18 10.05
CA ALA A 139 8.36 -3.18 10.54
C ALA A 139 7.96 -1.87 11.23
N ILE A 140 8.84 -1.30 12.06
CA ILE A 140 8.61 -0.02 12.76
C ILE A 140 8.57 1.15 11.76
N THR A 141 9.46 1.14 10.77
CA THR A 141 9.48 2.15 9.70
C THR A 141 8.16 2.10 8.92
N CYS A 142 7.72 0.90 8.54
CA CYS A 142 6.42 0.70 7.89
C CYS A 142 5.24 1.15 8.77
N PHE A 143 5.26 0.76 10.05
CA PHE A 143 4.24 1.12 11.04
C PHE A 143 4.08 2.63 11.16
N SER A 144 5.17 3.41 11.13
CA SER A 144 5.10 4.88 11.20
C SER A 144 4.25 5.47 10.06
N GLY A 145 4.42 4.96 8.84
CA GLY A 145 3.66 5.39 7.67
C GLY A 145 2.21 4.91 7.72
N MET A 146 1.97 3.70 8.20
CA MET A 146 0.60 3.19 8.40
C MET A 146 -0.14 3.96 9.50
N TRP A 147 0.55 4.39 10.55
CA TRP A 147 0.00 5.28 11.57
C TRP A 147 -0.35 6.65 10.97
N ALA A 148 0.51 7.20 10.10
CA ALA A 148 0.23 8.41 9.35
C ALA A 148 -1.02 8.26 8.46
N LEU A 149 -1.15 7.14 7.75
CA LEU A 149 -2.35 6.80 6.96
C LEU A 149 -3.62 6.74 7.82
N TYR A 150 -3.55 6.09 8.97
CA TYR A 150 -4.68 5.99 9.90
C TYR A 150 -5.13 7.37 10.41
N LYS A 151 -4.20 8.28 10.72
CA LYS A 151 -4.55 9.65 11.12
C LYS A 151 -5.34 10.39 10.05
N VAL A 152 -5.06 10.19 8.76
CA VAL A 152 -5.84 10.80 7.66
C VAL A 152 -7.28 10.30 7.66
N PHE A 153 -7.47 8.98 7.70
CA PHE A 153 -8.81 8.41 7.69
C PHE A 153 -9.59 8.73 8.97
N TYR A 154 -8.92 8.77 10.12
CA TYR A 154 -9.52 9.18 11.38
C TYR A 154 -9.95 10.64 11.36
N ASP A 155 -9.14 11.54 10.79
CA ASP A 155 -9.49 12.95 10.64
C ASP A 155 -10.74 13.14 9.75
N LEU A 156 -10.85 12.40 8.66
CA LEU A 156 -12.01 12.42 7.76
C LEU A 156 -13.26 11.76 8.35
N TYR A 157 -13.10 10.66 9.09
CA TYR A 157 -14.20 9.84 9.62
C TYR A 157 -13.97 9.40 11.08
N PRO A 158 -13.98 10.32 12.07
CA PRO A 158 -13.64 9.99 13.45
C PRO A 158 -14.55 8.93 14.07
N HIS A 159 -15.85 8.92 13.69
CA HIS A 159 -16.83 7.96 14.19
C HIS A 159 -16.59 6.52 13.72
N LEU A 160 -15.69 6.29 12.75
CA LEU A 160 -15.29 4.98 12.24
C LEU A 160 -13.95 4.50 12.77
N HIS A 161 -13.37 5.17 13.78
CA HIS A 161 -12.03 4.90 14.32
C HIS A 161 -11.69 3.41 14.51
N LYS A 162 -12.60 2.59 15.05
CA LYS A 162 -12.42 1.12 15.18
C LYS A 162 -12.31 0.43 13.83
N LYS A 163 -13.28 0.66 12.93
CA LYS A 163 -13.32 0.03 11.60
C LYS A 163 -12.11 0.42 10.75
N LEU A 164 -11.69 1.68 10.85
CA LEU A 164 -10.49 2.18 10.17
C LEU A 164 -9.21 1.59 10.76
N ALA A 165 -9.14 1.34 12.07
CA ALA A 165 -8.00 0.65 12.68
C ALA A 165 -7.89 -0.79 12.16
N TYR A 166 -9.03 -1.51 12.05
CA TYR A 166 -9.06 -2.83 11.40
C TYR A 166 -8.61 -2.79 9.95
N ALA A 167 -9.12 -1.83 9.18
CA ALA A 167 -8.77 -1.67 7.77
C ALA A 167 -7.28 -1.39 7.55
N ILE A 168 -6.65 -0.63 8.45
CA ILE A 168 -5.29 -0.17 8.23
C ILE A 168 -4.29 -1.12 8.88
N PHE A 169 -4.50 -1.57 10.11
CA PHE A 169 -3.48 -2.31 10.86
C PHE A 169 -3.68 -3.82 10.91
N PHE A 170 -4.91 -4.30 10.83
CA PHE A 170 -5.26 -5.67 11.24
C PHE A 170 -5.76 -6.55 10.09
N ILE A 171 -5.53 -6.16 8.83
CA ILE A 171 -5.72 -7.05 7.68
C ILE A 171 -4.58 -8.09 7.67
N PRO A 172 -4.87 -9.40 7.71
CA PRO A 172 -3.87 -10.46 7.77
C PRO A 172 -2.73 -10.33 6.77
N SER A 173 -3.05 -10.17 5.49
CA SER A 173 -2.04 -10.01 4.44
C SER A 173 -1.18 -8.77 4.64
N VAL A 174 -1.79 -7.63 4.99
CA VAL A 174 -1.10 -6.34 5.12
C VAL A 174 -0.10 -6.35 6.28
N PHE A 175 -0.47 -6.92 7.43
CA PHE A 175 0.48 -6.98 8.52
C PHE A 175 1.51 -8.09 8.31
N PHE A 176 1.17 -9.24 7.74
CA PHE A 176 2.16 -10.30 7.53
C PHE A 176 3.21 -9.90 6.49
N TRP A 177 2.77 -9.60 5.25
CA TRP A 177 3.66 -9.27 4.14
C TRP A 177 4.28 -7.88 4.24
N GLY A 178 3.64 -6.97 4.95
CA GLY A 178 4.13 -5.61 5.17
C GLY A 178 4.98 -5.41 6.43
N SER A 179 5.55 -6.47 7.01
CA SER A 179 6.37 -6.37 8.23
C SER A 179 7.78 -6.92 8.12
N GLY A 180 8.08 -7.77 7.14
CA GLY A 180 9.41 -8.39 7.00
C GLY A 180 10.44 -7.50 6.29
N LEU A 181 11.64 -8.03 6.13
CA LEU A 181 12.72 -7.46 5.30
C LEU A 181 12.37 -7.66 3.81
N LEU A 182 11.44 -6.85 3.29
CA LEU A 182 10.90 -6.94 1.94
C LEU A 182 10.68 -5.56 1.30
N LYS A 183 10.64 -5.53 -0.04
CA LYS A 183 10.22 -4.36 -0.84
C LYS A 183 8.84 -3.83 -0.41
N ASP A 184 7.91 -4.74 -0.15
CA ASP A 184 6.53 -4.45 0.22
C ASP A 184 6.42 -3.66 1.52
N THR A 185 7.20 -4.03 2.54
CA THR A 185 7.23 -3.34 3.84
C THR A 185 7.63 -1.87 3.71
N ILE A 186 8.71 -1.59 2.97
CA ILE A 186 9.20 -0.21 2.76
C ILE A 186 8.16 0.61 2.00
N THR A 187 7.69 0.07 0.88
CA THR A 187 6.76 0.78 -0.02
C THR A 187 5.39 1.01 0.60
N LEU A 188 4.90 0.10 1.44
CA LEU A 188 3.66 0.29 2.20
C LEU A 188 3.78 1.43 3.22
N GLY A 189 4.91 1.51 3.93
CA GLY A 189 5.21 2.61 4.84
C GLY A 189 5.31 3.95 4.13
N ALA A 190 6.07 3.99 3.03
CA ALA A 190 6.23 5.18 2.21
C ALA A 190 4.88 5.64 1.62
N LEU A 191 4.03 4.73 1.13
CA LEU A 191 2.69 5.04 0.65
C LEU A 191 1.82 5.68 1.75
N GLY A 192 1.92 5.20 2.99
CA GLY A 192 1.19 5.77 4.11
C GLY A 192 1.60 7.22 4.42
N TRP A 193 2.90 7.51 4.43
CA TRP A 193 3.43 8.87 4.56
C TRP A 193 3.12 9.75 3.34
N MET A 194 3.20 9.20 2.14
CA MET A 194 2.83 9.88 0.89
C MET A 194 1.38 10.34 0.92
N PHE A 195 0.46 9.46 1.33
CA PHE A 195 -0.96 9.81 1.44
C PHE A 195 -1.24 10.81 2.57
N HIS A 196 -0.54 10.70 3.70
CA HIS A 196 -0.60 11.70 4.77
C HIS A 196 -0.17 13.08 4.30
N ALA A 197 0.99 13.15 3.63
CA ALA A 197 1.52 14.40 3.12
C ALA A 197 0.64 15.00 2.01
N PHE A 198 0.11 14.17 1.12
CA PHE A 198 -0.89 14.57 0.14
C PHE A 198 -2.11 15.20 0.82
N TYR A 199 -2.70 14.52 1.81
CA TYR A 199 -3.90 15.00 2.47
C TYR A 199 -3.65 16.27 3.29
N PHE A 200 -2.70 16.25 4.22
CA PHE A 200 -2.47 17.40 5.10
C PHE A 200 -1.81 18.56 4.35
N GLY A 201 -0.88 18.30 3.44
CA GLY A 201 -0.16 19.33 2.70
C GLY A 201 -0.94 19.94 1.54
N ILE A 202 -1.60 19.12 0.71
CA ILE A 202 -2.29 19.61 -0.51
C ILE A 202 -3.76 19.89 -0.24
N ILE A 203 -4.49 18.94 0.36
CA ILE A 203 -5.95 19.06 0.54
C ILE A 203 -6.28 20.01 1.69
N LYS A 204 -5.71 19.78 2.89
CA LYS A 204 -5.94 20.63 4.07
C LYS A 204 -5.05 21.87 4.13
N ARG A 205 -3.94 21.91 3.37
CA ARG A 205 -2.98 23.04 3.35
C ARG A 205 -2.38 23.35 4.73
N GLN A 206 -2.09 22.32 5.52
CA GLN A 206 -1.44 22.39 6.83
C GLN A 206 0.02 21.95 6.74
N HIS A 207 0.92 22.62 7.47
CA HIS A 207 2.36 22.32 7.52
C HIS A 207 2.96 22.00 6.13
N ILE A 208 2.68 22.88 5.15
CA ILE A 208 2.92 22.63 3.73
C ILE A 208 4.38 22.25 3.46
N VAL A 209 5.35 22.99 3.99
CA VAL A 209 6.79 22.73 3.77
C VAL A 209 7.17 21.33 4.27
N THR A 210 6.80 20.98 5.50
CA THR A 210 7.07 19.65 6.07
C THR A 210 6.41 18.56 5.24
N ASN A 211 5.16 18.74 4.83
CA ASN A 211 4.46 17.75 4.02
C ASN A 211 5.04 17.65 2.60
N ILE A 212 5.53 18.72 2.00
CA ILE A 212 6.23 18.66 0.70
C ILE A 212 7.49 17.81 0.83
N VAL A 213 8.32 18.05 1.86
CA VAL A 213 9.54 17.26 2.09
C VAL A 213 9.20 15.78 2.32
N VAL A 214 8.22 15.49 3.18
CA VAL A 214 7.78 14.11 3.44
C VAL A 214 7.24 13.45 2.16
N MET A 215 6.46 14.17 1.36
CA MET A 215 5.93 13.67 0.10
C MET A 215 7.04 13.37 -0.91
N SER A 216 8.01 14.26 -1.08
CA SER A 216 9.16 14.07 -1.96
C SER A 216 9.98 12.84 -1.55
N LEU A 217 10.31 12.70 -0.25
CA LEU A 217 11.04 11.54 0.25
C LEU A 217 10.25 10.24 0.03
N ALA A 218 8.95 10.25 0.30
CA ALA A 218 8.10 9.08 0.08
C ALA A 218 8.00 8.70 -1.41
N ILE A 219 7.90 9.68 -2.31
CA ILE A 219 7.90 9.47 -3.76
C ILE A 219 9.23 8.84 -4.21
N LEU A 220 10.37 9.35 -3.76
CA LEU A 220 11.69 8.79 -4.10
C LEU A 220 11.81 7.32 -3.68
N VAL A 221 11.36 6.98 -2.46
CA VAL A 221 11.37 5.60 -1.96
C VAL A 221 10.44 4.70 -2.78
N VAL A 222 9.22 5.15 -3.10
CA VAL A 222 8.27 4.36 -3.89
C VAL A 222 8.77 4.18 -5.33
N GLN A 223 9.28 5.24 -5.95
CA GLN A 223 9.80 5.21 -7.32
C GLN A 223 10.99 4.25 -7.43
N GLY A 224 11.95 4.33 -6.51
CA GLY A 224 13.15 3.49 -6.53
C GLY A 224 12.90 2.00 -6.29
N ILE A 225 11.76 1.61 -5.69
CA ILE A 225 11.49 0.20 -5.35
C ILE A 225 10.34 -0.38 -6.18
N LYS A 226 9.20 0.31 -6.27
CA LYS A 226 7.97 -0.14 -6.92
C LYS A 226 7.21 1.04 -7.54
N VAL A 227 7.73 1.54 -8.65
CA VAL A 227 7.18 2.69 -9.39
C VAL A 227 5.69 2.55 -9.74
N TYR A 228 5.19 1.33 -9.98
CA TYR A 228 3.77 1.10 -10.30
C TYR A 228 2.80 1.56 -9.21
N ILE A 229 3.24 1.61 -7.94
CA ILE A 229 2.41 2.13 -6.84
C ILE A 229 2.11 3.62 -7.09
N LEU A 230 3.11 4.37 -7.53
CA LEU A 230 2.97 5.79 -7.87
C LEU A 230 2.10 5.98 -9.11
N LEU A 231 2.26 5.13 -10.13
CA LEU A 231 1.43 5.14 -11.34
C LEU A 231 -0.07 4.94 -11.04
N CYS A 232 -0.42 4.13 -10.04
CA CYS A 232 -1.80 3.98 -9.59
C CYS A 232 -2.27 5.12 -8.67
N PHE A 233 -1.37 5.65 -7.83
CA PHE A 233 -1.69 6.69 -6.86
C PHE A 233 -1.99 8.04 -7.53
N LEU A 234 -1.15 8.46 -8.49
CA LEU A 234 -1.23 9.79 -9.10
C LEU A 234 -2.59 10.06 -9.76
N PRO A 235 -3.15 9.19 -10.63
CA PRO A 235 -4.47 9.42 -11.23
C PRO A 235 -5.58 9.59 -10.17
N ALA A 236 -5.56 8.79 -9.11
CA ALA A 236 -6.51 8.90 -8.01
C ALA A 236 -6.34 10.23 -7.26
N ALA A 237 -5.11 10.63 -6.97
CA ALA A 237 -4.77 11.88 -6.28
C ALA A 237 -5.18 13.11 -7.09
N PHE A 238 -4.85 13.14 -8.38
CA PHE A 238 -5.27 14.20 -9.30
C PHE A 238 -6.79 14.32 -9.35
N PHE A 239 -7.50 13.20 -9.43
CA PHE A 239 -8.96 13.20 -9.44
C PHE A 239 -9.55 13.78 -8.15
N TRP A 240 -8.99 13.45 -6.98
CA TRP A 240 -9.42 14.07 -5.73
C TRP A 240 -9.20 15.59 -5.77
N ILE A 241 -7.99 16.04 -6.10
CA ILE A 241 -7.67 17.47 -6.20
C ILE A 241 -8.70 18.18 -7.10
N PHE A 242 -8.98 17.61 -8.26
CA PHE A 242 -9.96 18.14 -9.19
C PHE A 242 -11.37 18.25 -8.57
N MET A 243 -11.86 17.22 -7.90
CA MET A 243 -13.15 17.26 -7.20
C MET A 243 -13.21 18.34 -6.12
N GLU A 244 -12.13 18.51 -5.37
CA GLU A 244 -12.03 19.49 -4.29
C GLU A 244 -12.14 20.94 -4.82
N TYR A 245 -11.50 21.24 -5.95
CA TYR A 245 -11.63 22.55 -6.60
C TYR A 245 -12.96 22.71 -7.33
N ARG A 246 -13.44 21.67 -8.01
CA ARG A 246 -14.73 21.68 -8.72
C ARG A 246 -15.90 21.98 -7.77
N ALA A 247 -15.86 21.46 -6.54
CA ALA A 247 -16.89 21.72 -5.54
C ALA A 247 -17.01 23.21 -5.15
N ARG A 248 -15.94 24.00 -5.32
CA ARG A 248 -15.92 25.45 -5.01
C ARG A 248 -16.52 26.32 -6.11
N ILE A 249 -16.72 25.77 -7.31
CA ILE A 249 -17.28 26.50 -8.46
C ILE A 249 -18.79 26.66 -8.26
N ARG A 250 -19.26 27.91 -8.13
CA ARG A 250 -20.69 28.24 -7.93
C ARG A 250 -21.53 28.10 -9.21
N SER A 251 -20.98 28.49 -10.36
CA SER A 251 -21.68 28.43 -11.66
C SER A 251 -21.79 26.99 -12.18
N GLY A 252 -23.01 26.57 -12.53
CA GLY A 252 -23.28 25.24 -13.10
C GLY A 252 -22.60 25.04 -14.47
N LEU A 253 -22.62 26.06 -15.32
CA LEU A 253 -21.96 26.04 -16.63
C LEU A 253 -20.43 25.92 -16.49
N LEU A 254 -19.83 26.71 -15.59
CA LEU A 254 -18.40 26.63 -15.34
C LEU A 254 -18.00 25.26 -14.76
N ARG A 255 -18.84 24.68 -13.89
CA ARG A 255 -18.64 23.32 -13.36
C ARG A 255 -18.78 22.23 -14.44
N PHE A 256 -19.59 22.46 -15.46
CA PHE A 256 -19.73 21.55 -16.61
C PHE A 256 -18.51 21.63 -17.53
N ILE A 257 -18.07 22.84 -17.88
CA ILE A 257 -16.93 23.10 -18.78
C ILE A 257 -15.58 22.71 -18.15
N THR A 258 -15.42 22.86 -16.83
CA THR A 258 -14.16 22.51 -16.15
C THR A 258 -13.80 21.03 -16.24
N LEU A 259 -14.77 20.12 -16.36
CA LEU A 259 -14.50 18.68 -16.46
C LEU A 259 -13.76 18.30 -17.76
N PRO A 260 -14.27 18.60 -18.98
CA PRO A 260 -13.56 18.30 -20.21
C PRO A 260 -12.23 19.04 -20.32
N ILE A 261 -12.13 20.28 -19.82
CA ILE A 261 -10.85 21.02 -19.79
C ILE A 261 -9.82 20.32 -18.91
N VAL A 262 -10.20 19.93 -17.69
CA VAL A 262 -9.27 19.25 -16.79
C VAL A 262 -8.88 17.89 -17.34
N ILE A 263 -9.78 17.14 -17.96
CA ILE A 263 -9.43 15.87 -18.63
C ILE A 263 -8.44 16.13 -19.78
N ALA A 264 -8.73 17.12 -20.65
CA ALA A 264 -7.88 17.47 -21.78
C ALA A 264 -6.46 17.91 -21.36
N ILE A 265 -6.33 18.60 -20.23
CA ILE A 265 -5.03 19.02 -19.66
C ILE A 265 -4.36 17.87 -18.89
N SER A 266 -5.12 17.06 -18.15
CA SER A 266 -4.59 16.01 -17.29
C SER A 266 -3.98 14.86 -18.09
N ILE A 267 -4.51 14.55 -19.27
CA ILE A 267 -3.96 13.48 -20.14
C ILE A 267 -2.50 13.77 -20.56
N PRO A 268 -2.15 14.90 -21.19
CA PRO A 268 -0.78 15.20 -21.59
C PRO A 268 0.16 15.39 -20.39
N ILE A 269 -0.33 15.96 -19.27
CA ILE A 269 0.46 16.06 -18.03
C ILE A 269 0.75 14.67 -17.47
N SER A 270 -0.25 13.79 -17.39
CA SER A 270 -0.08 12.43 -16.90
C SER A 270 0.85 11.65 -17.81
N TYR A 271 0.71 11.77 -19.13
CA TYR A 271 1.62 11.14 -20.09
C TYR A 271 3.08 11.56 -19.85
N ARG A 272 3.35 12.87 -19.76
CA ARG A 272 4.70 13.39 -19.47
C ARG A 272 5.22 13.00 -18.09
N ALA A 273 4.35 13.00 -17.08
CA ALA A 273 4.73 12.57 -15.73
C ALA A 273 5.10 11.08 -15.72
N ILE A 274 4.31 10.23 -16.38
CA ILE A 274 4.57 8.79 -16.49
C ILE A 274 5.88 8.55 -17.24
N THR A 275 6.06 9.14 -18.43
CA THR A 275 7.29 8.92 -19.21
C THR A 275 8.54 9.30 -18.41
N LYS A 276 8.54 10.47 -17.76
CA LYS A 276 9.65 10.92 -16.91
C LYS A 276 9.88 10.01 -15.69
N ILE A 277 8.83 9.58 -15.01
CA ILE A 277 8.92 8.70 -13.84
C ILE A 277 9.45 7.31 -14.22
N THR A 278 9.15 6.85 -15.44
CA THR A 278 9.53 5.52 -15.94
C THR A 278 10.81 5.50 -16.77
N GLU A 279 11.43 6.66 -17.03
CA GLU A 279 12.60 6.81 -17.91
C GLU A 279 13.75 5.88 -17.48
N GLU A 280 14.07 5.86 -16.18
CA GLU A 280 15.11 5.03 -15.57
C GLU A 280 14.70 3.57 -15.37
N ASN A 281 13.43 3.22 -15.61
CA ASN A 281 12.90 1.88 -15.37
C ASN A 281 12.32 1.29 -16.66
N THR A 282 13.20 0.76 -17.50
CA THR A 282 12.89 0.20 -18.83
C THR A 282 11.72 -0.78 -18.82
N ARG A 283 11.52 -1.51 -17.71
CA ARG A 283 10.42 -2.45 -17.46
C ARG A 283 9.03 -1.81 -17.36
N TYR A 284 8.95 -0.56 -16.93
CA TYR A 284 7.70 0.17 -16.71
C TYR A 284 7.50 1.32 -17.70
N GLN A 285 8.40 1.50 -18.67
CA GLN A 285 8.18 2.40 -19.81
C GLN A 285 6.92 1.98 -20.56
N LEU A 286 6.16 2.96 -21.04
CA LEU A 286 4.87 2.74 -21.70
C LEU A 286 4.97 1.76 -22.88
N ASP A 287 6.05 1.82 -23.65
CA ASP A 287 6.23 0.94 -24.81
C ASP A 287 6.53 -0.52 -24.43
N ASN A 288 7.16 -0.72 -23.27
CA ASN A 288 7.61 -2.03 -22.80
C ASN A 288 6.67 -2.67 -21.78
N ILE A 289 5.69 -1.93 -21.24
CA ILE A 289 4.89 -2.42 -20.11
C ILE A 289 4.06 -3.65 -20.48
N THR A 290 3.55 -3.75 -21.71
CA THR A 290 2.78 -4.92 -22.16
C THR A 290 3.68 -6.14 -22.35
N ALA A 291 4.85 -5.96 -22.98
CA ALA A 291 5.86 -7.02 -23.16
C ALA A 291 6.44 -7.48 -21.82
N THR A 292 6.74 -6.54 -20.91
CA THR A 292 7.23 -6.84 -19.56
C THR A 292 6.18 -7.56 -18.73
N THR A 293 4.92 -7.14 -18.83
CA THR A 293 3.81 -7.81 -18.15
C THR A 293 3.66 -9.24 -18.64
N LYS A 294 3.73 -9.48 -19.96
CA LYS A 294 3.69 -10.82 -20.55
C LYS A 294 4.85 -11.70 -20.08
N THR A 295 6.08 -11.23 -20.19
CA THR A 295 7.27 -12.01 -19.79
C THR A 295 7.30 -12.28 -18.29
N THR A 296 6.94 -11.30 -17.46
CA THR A 296 6.85 -11.46 -16.00
C THR A 296 5.77 -12.47 -15.63
N ALA A 297 4.60 -12.38 -16.27
CA ALA A 297 3.50 -13.31 -16.10
C ALA A 297 3.88 -14.75 -16.45
N GLU A 298 4.50 -14.94 -17.62
CA GLU A 298 4.95 -16.25 -18.09
C GLU A 298 6.02 -16.84 -17.17
N TRP A 299 6.98 -16.03 -16.73
CA TRP A 299 8.02 -16.45 -15.80
C TRP A 299 7.43 -16.87 -14.45
N LEU A 300 6.57 -16.05 -13.84
CA LEU A 300 5.92 -16.37 -12.56
C LEU A 300 4.98 -17.58 -12.66
N ARG A 301 4.30 -17.76 -13.80
CA ARG A 301 3.48 -18.93 -14.09
C ARG A 301 4.34 -20.19 -14.17
N THR A 302 5.48 -20.12 -14.85
CA THR A 302 6.41 -21.23 -15.02
C THR A 302 7.02 -21.63 -13.69
N VAL A 303 7.61 -20.67 -12.96
CA VAL A 303 8.17 -20.90 -11.62
C VAL A 303 7.12 -21.42 -10.66
N GLY A 304 5.92 -20.82 -10.66
CA GLY A 304 4.81 -21.27 -9.83
C GLY A 304 4.38 -22.70 -10.14
N THR A 305 4.35 -23.10 -11.41
CA THR A 305 4.00 -24.48 -11.79
C THR A 305 5.10 -25.46 -11.39
N SER A 306 6.37 -25.11 -11.65
CA SER A 306 7.52 -25.96 -11.35
C SER A 306 7.76 -26.14 -9.85
N GLN A 307 7.39 -25.17 -9.02
CA GLN A 307 7.54 -25.22 -7.56
C GLN A 307 6.27 -25.71 -6.82
N GLY A 308 5.27 -26.23 -7.54
CA GLY A 308 4.00 -26.68 -6.94
C GLY A 308 3.16 -25.56 -6.32
N GLY A 309 3.41 -24.31 -6.72
CA GLY A 309 2.69 -23.13 -6.29
C GLY A 309 1.29 -23.00 -6.90
N SER A 310 0.46 -22.19 -6.28
CA SER A 310 -0.93 -21.97 -6.71
C SER A 310 -1.00 -20.89 -7.78
N VAL A 311 -1.06 -21.32 -9.04
CA VAL A 311 -1.06 -20.48 -10.24
C VAL A 311 -2.48 -20.18 -10.71
N TYR A 312 -2.70 -19.00 -11.32
CA TYR A 312 -3.95 -18.66 -12.01
C TYR A 312 -3.66 -18.18 -13.44
N SER A 313 -4.68 -18.19 -14.30
CA SER A 313 -4.60 -17.70 -15.68
C SER A 313 -5.66 -16.63 -15.94
N LEU A 314 -5.29 -15.65 -16.76
CA LEU A 314 -6.19 -14.61 -17.30
C LEU A 314 -6.50 -14.86 -18.80
N GLY A 315 -6.13 -16.04 -19.31
CA GLY A 315 -6.15 -16.38 -20.74
C GLY A 315 -4.93 -15.88 -21.48
N GLU A 316 -4.96 -15.98 -22.81
CA GLU A 316 -3.83 -15.60 -23.67
C GLU A 316 -3.65 -14.09 -23.76
N PHE A 317 -2.38 -13.68 -23.83
CA PHE A 317 -1.94 -12.30 -23.91
C PHE A 317 -1.14 -12.09 -25.20
N ASP A 318 -1.70 -11.32 -26.12
CA ASP A 318 -1.09 -11.00 -27.42
C ASP A 318 -0.05 -9.87 -27.35
N GLY A 319 0.11 -9.22 -26.19
CA GLY A 319 1.06 -8.12 -25.99
C GLY A 319 0.51 -6.74 -26.37
N THR A 320 -0.76 -6.64 -26.77
CA THR A 320 -1.40 -5.36 -27.13
C THR A 320 -2.09 -4.70 -25.94
N TRP A 321 -2.18 -3.37 -25.96
CA TRP A 321 -2.91 -2.59 -24.96
C TRP A 321 -4.40 -2.95 -24.90
N THR A 322 -5.02 -3.17 -26.05
CA THR A 322 -6.44 -3.53 -26.15
C THR A 322 -6.72 -4.86 -25.45
N ASN A 323 -5.90 -5.88 -25.72
CA ASN A 323 -6.02 -7.16 -25.04
C ASN A 323 -5.80 -7.00 -23.53
N MET A 324 -4.78 -6.27 -23.11
CA MET A 324 -4.50 -6.05 -21.68
C MET A 324 -5.69 -5.40 -20.95
N ILE A 325 -6.29 -4.36 -21.52
CA ILE A 325 -7.46 -3.68 -20.95
C ILE A 325 -8.67 -4.60 -20.93
N SER A 326 -8.87 -5.45 -21.96
CA SER A 326 -9.96 -6.43 -21.97
C SER A 326 -9.90 -7.40 -20.79
N LYS A 327 -8.71 -7.67 -20.24
CA LYS A 327 -8.52 -8.54 -19.06
C LYS A 327 -8.81 -7.84 -17.73
N ALA A 328 -9.08 -6.53 -17.72
CA ALA A 328 -9.25 -5.78 -16.49
C ALA A 328 -10.34 -6.36 -15.55
N PRO A 329 -11.53 -6.75 -16.02
CA PRO A 329 -12.55 -7.32 -15.12
C PRO A 329 -12.07 -8.60 -14.41
N VAL A 330 -11.41 -9.50 -15.15
CA VAL A 330 -10.92 -10.78 -14.62
C VAL A 330 -9.73 -10.53 -13.68
N ALA A 331 -8.80 -9.65 -14.05
CA ALA A 331 -7.65 -9.30 -13.22
C ALA A 331 -8.07 -8.65 -11.89
N ILE A 332 -9.04 -7.72 -11.94
CA ILE A 332 -9.58 -7.08 -10.73
C ILE A 332 -10.26 -8.09 -9.82
N ASN A 333 -11.07 -9.00 -10.39
CA ASN A 333 -11.70 -10.07 -9.62
C ASN A 333 -10.67 -10.98 -8.95
N VAL A 334 -9.63 -11.38 -9.69
CA VAL A 334 -8.55 -12.22 -9.16
C VAL A 334 -7.83 -11.53 -8.01
N SER A 335 -7.44 -10.27 -8.18
CA SER A 335 -6.74 -9.50 -7.16
C SER A 335 -7.57 -9.28 -5.89
N LEU A 336 -8.85 -8.95 -6.03
CA LEU A 336 -9.70 -8.60 -4.88
C LEU A 336 -10.31 -9.81 -4.18
N TYR A 337 -10.76 -10.81 -4.94
CA TYR A 337 -11.68 -11.82 -4.44
C TYR A 337 -11.18 -13.26 -4.59
N ARG A 338 -10.03 -13.50 -5.24
CA ARG A 338 -9.42 -14.82 -5.32
C ARG A 338 -8.14 -14.90 -4.46
N PRO A 339 -7.74 -16.12 -4.02
CA PRO A 339 -8.36 -17.40 -4.30
C PRO A 339 -9.72 -17.58 -3.60
N TYR A 340 -10.65 -18.27 -4.25
CA TYR A 340 -11.87 -18.69 -3.58
C TYR A 340 -11.59 -19.84 -2.61
N LEU A 341 -12.49 -20.07 -1.65
CA LEU A 341 -12.32 -21.11 -0.63
C LEU A 341 -12.12 -22.52 -1.23
N TRP A 342 -12.77 -22.81 -2.36
CA TRP A 342 -12.62 -24.08 -3.09
C TRP A 342 -11.38 -24.15 -4.00
N GLU A 343 -10.67 -23.05 -4.20
CA GLU A 343 -9.42 -23.03 -4.95
C GLU A 343 -8.20 -23.29 -4.06
N ALA A 344 -8.38 -23.23 -2.73
CA ALA A 344 -7.31 -23.34 -1.77
C ALA A 344 -6.72 -24.76 -1.73
N ARG A 345 -5.43 -24.90 -2.10
CA ARG A 345 -4.73 -26.20 -2.17
C ARG A 345 -3.73 -26.44 -1.04
N ASN A 346 -3.47 -25.45 -0.20
CA ASN A 346 -2.57 -25.58 0.95
C ASN A 346 -3.00 -24.64 2.10
N PRO A 347 -2.54 -24.86 3.35
CA PRO A 347 -2.95 -24.07 4.51
C PRO A 347 -2.69 -22.56 4.38
N VAL A 348 -1.57 -22.18 3.77
CA VAL A 348 -1.21 -20.76 3.56
C VAL A 348 -2.21 -20.08 2.60
N MET A 349 -2.65 -20.81 1.59
CA MET A 349 -3.65 -20.35 0.63
C MET A 349 -5.05 -20.24 1.25
N ILE A 350 -5.40 -21.09 2.22
CA ILE A 350 -6.68 -21.01 2.95
C ILE A 350 -6.79 -19.66 3.69
N LEU A 351 -5.72 -19.20 4.35
CA LEU A 351 -5.72 -17.89 5.01
C LEU A 351 -5.98 -16.75 4.02
N SER A 352 -5.37 -16.83 2.83
CA SER A 352 -5.59 -15.86 1.76
C SER A 352 -7.02 -15.94 1.21
N ALA A 353 -7.59 -17.14 1.12
CA ALA A 353 -8.95 -17.36 0.63
C ALA A 353 -10.02 -16.87 1.62
N LEU A 354 -9.78 -17.03 2.93
CA LEU A 354 -10.65 -16.49 3.99
C LEU A 354 -10.68 -14.95 3.96
N GLU A 355 -9.51 -14.33 3.80
CA GLU A 355 -9.42 -12.88 3.62
C GLU A 355 -10.20 -12.44 2.37
N ALA A 356 -9.95 -13.07 1.22
CA ALA A 356 -10.63 -12.75 -0.02
C ALA A 356 -12.17 -12.95 0.05
N ALA A 357 -12.62 -14.02 0.71
CA ALA A 357 -14.03 -14.29 0.97
C ALA A 357 -14.67 -13.21 1.85
N PHE A 358 -13.95 -12.70 2.86
CA PHE A 358 -14.42 -11.59 3.68
C PHE A 358 -14.61 -10.30 2.85
N PHE A 359 -13.65 -9.96 1.98
CA PHE A 359 -13.78 -8.82 1.07
C PHE A 359 -14.94 -9.01 0.10
N LEU A 360 -15.09 -10.19 -0.49
CA LEU A 360 -16.19 -10.52 -1.39
C LEU A 360 -17.54 -10.38 -0.68
N PHE A 361 -17.67 -10.92 0.54
CA PHE A 361 -18.87 -10.81 1.35
C PHE A 361 -19.24 -9.35 1.63
N LEU A 362 -18.28 -8.51 2.02
CA LEU A 362 -18.52 -7.09 2.28
C LEU A 362 -18.95 -6.34 1.02
N THR A 363 -18.29 -6.60 -0.11
CA THR A 363 -18.64 -6.00 -1.40
C THR A 363 -20.06 -6.40 -1.81
N VAL A 364 -20.37 -7.70 -1.83
CA VAL A 364 -21.70 -8.21 -2.22
C VAL A 364 -22.78 -7.64 -1.29
N ARG A 365 -22.54 -7.62 0.03
CA ARG A 365 -23.46 -7.03 1.00
C ARG A 365 -23.76 -5.56 0.70
N ILE A 366 -22.76 -4.77 0.28
CA ILE A 366 -22.95 -3.36 -0.10
C ILE A 366 -23.87 -3.25 -1.32
N PHE A 367 -23.65 -4.06 -2.35
CA PHE A 367 -24.51 -4.07 -3.54
C PHE A 367 -25.94 -4.53 -3.25
N LEU A 368 -26.13 -5.50 -2.35
CA LEU A 368 -27.47 -5.96 -1.95
C LEU A 368 -28.22 -4.94 -1.07
N GLN A 369 -27.51 -4.15 -0.26
CA GLN A 369 -28.12 -3.20 0.68
C GLN A 369 -28.36 -1.80 0.08
N ILE A 370 -27.69 -1.48 -1.03
CA ILE A 370 -27.66 -0.13 -1.61
C ILE A 370 -27.98 -0.21 -3.10
N LYS A 371 -29.03 0.48 -3.53
CA LYS A 371 -29.36 0.64 -4.96
C LYS A 371 -28.15 1.23 -5.71
N LEU A 372 -27.89 0.74 -6.93
CA LEU A 372 -26.72 1.14 -7.73
C LEU A 372 -26.63 2.66 -7.95
N SER A 373 -27.75 3.32 -8.23
CA SER A 373 -27.82 4.78 -8.37
C SER A 373 -27.39 5.53 -7.10
N ARG A 374 -27.73 4.99 -5.92
CA ARG A 374 -27.31 5.55 -4.64
C ARG A 374 -25.83 5.30 -4.37
N LEU A 375 -25.32 4.12 -4.71
CA LEU A 375 -23.89 3.82 -4.58
C LEU A 375 -23.06 4.80 -5.41
N PHE A 376 -23.43 5.01 -6.68
CA PHE A 376 -22.77 5.96 -7.56
C PHE A 376 -22.78 7.39 -6.99
N HIS A 377 -23.91 7.81 -6.43
CA HIS A 377 -24.01 9.11 -5.76
C HIS A 377 -23.09 9.22 -4.53
N ILE A 378 -23.01 8.18 -3.68
CA ILE A 378 -22.12 8.18 -2.51
C ILE A 378 -20.65 8.28 -2.94
N LEU A 379 -20.24 7.52 -3.96
CA LEU A 379 -18.87 7.50 -4.48
C LEU A 379 -18.48 8.87 -5.06
N THR A 380 -19.33 9.45 -5.90
CA THR A 380 -19.06 10.73 -6.58
C THR A 380 -19.18 11.95 -5.67
N SER A 381 -19.91 11.84 -4.56
CA SER A 381 -20.06 12.95 -3.60
C SER A 381 -18.92 13.06 -2.58
N GLN A 382 -18.06 12.05 -2.48
CA GLN A 382 -17.00 11.97 -1.46
C GLN A 382 -15.64 11.75 -2.14
N PRO A 383 -14.80 12.80 -2.29
CA PRO A 383 -13.53 12.71 -3.02
C PRO A 383 -12.61 11.58 -2.54
N ILE A 384 -12.53 11.37 -1.21
CA ILE A 384 -11.78 10.27 -0.59
C ILE A 384 -12.26 8.88 -1.03
N LEU A 385 -13.57 8.65 -1.14
CA LEU A 385 -14.10 7.36 -1.56
C LEU A 385 -13.69 7.06 -2.99
N LEU A 386 -13.83 8.06 -3.86
CA LEU A 386 -13.48 7.92 -5.26
C LEU A 386 -11.97 7.72 -5.45
N PHE A 387 -11.14 8.43 -4.68
CA PHE A 387 -9.70 8.16 -4.60
C PHE A 387 -9.44 6.69 -4.26
N CYS A 388 -10.03 6.19 -3.16
CA CYS A 388 -9.76 4.83 -2.69
C CYS A 388 -10.19 3.78 -3.71
N ILE A 389 -11.33 3.97 -4.39
CA ILE A 389 -11.82 3.03 -5.40
C ILE A 389 -10.99 3.10 -6.68
N ILE A 390 -10.65 4.29 -7.20
CA ILE A 390 -9.79 4.42 -8.39
C ILE A 390 -8.43 3.81 -8.11
N PHE A 391 -7.82 4.13 -6.97
CA PHE A 391 -6.54 3.56 -6.55
C PHE A 391 -6.64 2.03 -6.44
N ALA A 392 -7.63 1.50 -5.72
CA ALA A 392 -7.78 0.06 -5.55
C ALA A 392 -8.04 -0.69 -6.86
N LEU A 393 -8.87 -0.16 -7.77
CA LEU A 393 -9.19 -0.82 -9.04
C LEU A 393 -8.01 -0.80 -10.01
N THR A 394 -7.34 0.35 -10.17
CA THR A 394 -6.17 0.46 -11.05
C THR A 394 -5.00 -0.38 -10.52
N PHE A 395 -4.80 -0.40 -9.20
CA PHE A 395 -3.79 -1.23 -8.57
C PHE A 395 -4.12 -2.72 -8.69
N SER A 396 -5.38 -3.11 -8.44
CA SER A 396 -5.87 -4.49 -8.61
C SER A 396 -5.63 -5.01 -10.02
N PHE A 397 -5.89 -4.16 -11.02
CA PHE A 397 -5.60 -4.47 -12.41
C PHE A 397 -4.11 -4.70 -12.61
N ALA A 398 -3.26 -3.74 -12.23
CA ALA A 398 -1.81 -3.80 -12.43
C ALA A 398 -1.15 -5.03 -11.80
N VAL A 399 -1.49 -5.37 -10.55
CA VAL A 399 -0.93 -6.56 -9.89
C VAL A 399 -1.56 -7.85 -10.38
N GLY A 400 -2.82 -7.82 -10.79
CA GLY A 400 -3.53 -8.98 -11.32
C GLY A 400 -2.93 -9.47 -12.63
N VAL A 401 -2.62 -8.56 -13.55
CA VAL A 401 -2.01 -8.88 -14.85
C VAL A 401 -0.51 -9.19 -14.78
N SER A 402 0.16 -8.92 -13.65
CA SER A 402 1.62 -9.15 -13.54
C SER A 402 2.00 -10.33 -12.64
N SER A 403 1.13 -10.81 -11.74
CA SER A 403 1.55 -11.77 -10.70
C SER A 403 1.42 -13.25 -11.10
N TYR A 404 0.32 -13.68 -11.75
CA TYR A 404 0.00 -15.07 -12.16
C TYR A 404 0.19 -16.20 -11.11
N ASN A 405 0.52 -15.84 -9.87
CA ASN A 405 0.75 -16.72 -8.73
C ASN A 405 0.06 -16.11 -7.51
N PHE A 406 -0.75 -16.90 -6.79
CA PHE A 406 -1.52 -16.41 -5.64
C PHE A 406 -0.65 -15.94 -4.47
N GLY A 407 0.49 -16.58 -4.22
CA GLY A 407 1.45 -16.18 -3.19
C GLY A 407 2.10 -14.83 -3.49
N THR A 408 2.51 -14.61 -4.75
CA THR A 408 3.02 -13.30 -5.19
C THR A 408 1.92 -12.23 -5.15
N LEU A 409 0.72 -12.58 -5.62
CA LEU A 409 -0.42 -11.66 -5.69
C LEU A 409 -0.87 -11.18 -4.31
N VAL A 410 -0.97 -12.07 -3.31
CA VAL A 410 -1.39 -11.69 -1.95
C VAL A 410 -0.41 -10.71 -1.31
N ARG A 411 0.88 -10.82 -1.63
CA ARG A 411 1.92 -9.87 -1.22
C ARG A 411 1.80 -8.55 -1.98
N TYR A 412 1.71 -8.60 -3.31
CA TYR A 412 1.73 -7.38 -4.13
C TYR A 412 0.51 -6.50 -3.94
N LYS A 413 -0.64 -7.08 -3.60
CA LYS A 413 -1.89 -6.32 -3.43
C LYS A 413 -2.00 -5.60 -2.08
N ILE A 414 -1.12 -5.85 -1.11
CA ILE A 414 -1.24 -5.23 0.23
C ILE A 414 -1.31 -3.69 0.24
N PRO A 415 -0.68 -2.93 -0.68
CA PRO A 415 -0.73 -1.47 -0.62
C PRO A 415 -2.14 -0.89 -0.86
N MET A 416 -2.98 -1.56 -1.64
CA MET A 416 -4.34 -1.11 -1.91
C MET A 416 -5.38 -1.58 -0.87
N MET A 417 -5.10 -2.65 -0.13
CA MET A 417 -6.07 -3.27 0.78
C MET A 417 -6.58 -2.33 1.88
N PRO A 418 -5.73 -1.52 2.55
CA PRO A 418 -6.20 -0.53 3.54
C PRO A 418 -7.17 0.50 2.97
N PHE A 419 -6.93 0.96 1.75
CA PHE A 419 -7.79 1.93 1.07
C PHE A 419 -9.12 1.30 0.68
N PHE A 420 -9.08 0.09 0.12
CA PHE A 420 -10.29 -0.62 -0.31
C PHE A 420 -11.20 -0.95 0.89
N LEU A 421 -10.66 -1.53 1.96
CA LEU A 421 -11.48 -1.85 3.14
C LEU A 421 -12.02 -0.60 3.83
N SER A 422 -11.22 0.47 3.91
CA SER A 422 -11.67 1.76 4.44
C SER A 422 -12.83 2.31 3.60
N ALA A 423 -12.75 2.22 2.27
CA ALA A 423 -13.83 2.65 1.38
C ALA A 423 -15.13 1.85 1.63
N LEU A 424 -15.05 0.52 1.74
CA LEU A 424 -16.21 -0.32 2.03
C LEU A 424 -16.88 0.07 3.36
N TYR A 425 -16.10 0.30 4.41
CA TYR A 425 -16.65 0.74 5.71
C TYR A 425 -17.26 2.14 5.68
N ILE A 426 -16.65 3.08 4.96
CA ILE A 426 -17.19 4.43 4.79
C ILE A 426 -18.51 4.38 3.99
N ILE A 427 -18.56 3.64 2.88
CA ILE A 427 -19.79 3.45 2.07
C ILE A 427 -20.91 2.89 2.94
N GLN A 428 -20.63 1.84 3.71
CA GLN A 428 -21.61 1.25 4.63
C GLN A 428 -22.11 2.28 5.66
N SER A 429 -21.21 3.08 6.24
CA SER A 429 -21.60 4.13 7.19
C SER A 429 -22.51 5.19 6.58
N GLN A 430 -22.23 5.62 5.35
CA GLN A 430 -23.02 6.64 4.66
C GLN A 430 -24.42 6.12 4.31
N ALA A 431 -24.53 4.84 3.94
CA ALA A 431 -25.81 4.20 3.68
C ALA A 431 -26.72 4.13 4.91
N ILE A 432 -26.16 3.84 6.09
CA ILE A 432 -26.90 3.73 7.35
C ILE A 432 -27.41 5.11 7.82
N LYS A 433 -26.57 6.16 7.76
CA LYS A 433 -26.95 7.52 8.20
C LYS A 433 -28.21 8.03 7.49
N LYS A 434 -28.31 7.81 6.17
CA LYS A 434 -29.48 8.25 5.37
C LYS A 434 -30.73 7.42 5.64
N LYS A 435 -30.62 6.12 5.96
CA LYS A 435 -31.76 5.27 6.37
C LYS A 435 -32.36 5.74 7.70
N LYS A 436 -31.53 6.19 8.65
CA LYS A 436 -32.00 6.79 9.90
C LYS A 436 -32.69 8.14 9.68
N LYS A 437 -32.15 9.00 8.80
CA LYS A 437 -32.81 10.28 8.43
C LYS A 437 -34.18 10.04 7.78
N LYS A 438 -34.26 9.16 6.78
CA LYS A 438 -35.53 8.79 6.11
C LYS A 438 -36.56 8.12 7.03
N ARG A 439 -36.16 7.53 8.16
CA ARG A 439 -37.09 6.97 9.17
C ARG A 439 -37.59 8.00 10.19
N ARG A 440 -36.89 9.14 10.35
CA ARG A 440 -37.33 10.24 11.22
C ARG A 440 -38.25 11.23 10.49
N ASP A 441 -38.00 11.46 9.20
CA ASP A 441 -38.82 12.35 8.35
C ASP A 441 -40.26 11.91 8.01
N PRO A 442 -40.73 10.64 8.17
CA PRO A 442 -42.11 10.27 7.84
C PRO A 442 -43.15 10.80 8.83
N PHE A 443 -42.76 11.09 10.08
CA PHE A 443 -43.68 11.53 11.14
C PHE A 443 -43.84 13.06 11.23
N MET A 444 -43.01 13.84 10.53
CA MET A 444 -43.15 15.31 10.48
C MET A 444 -43.95 15.81 9.27
N ALA A 445 -44.33 14.92 8.34
CA ALA A 445 -45.14 15.25 7.17
C ALA A 445 -46.65 15.03 7.39
N ALA A 446 -47.06 14.68 8.61
CA ALA A 446 -48.45 14.45 9.00
C ALA A 446 -48.80 15.28 10.23
N GLN A 447 -48.71 16.61 10.12
CA GLN A 447 -49.57 17.49 10.91
C GLN A 447 -50.48 18.21 9.92
N PRO A 448 -51.81 17.98 9.97
CA PRO A 448 -52.75 18.73 9.15
C PRO A 448 -52.87 20.16 9.66
N ASN A 449 -53.15 21.06 8.73
CA ASN A 449 -53.34 22.50 8.93
C ASN A 449 -54.24 22.82 10.14
N ASP A 450 -53.70 23.51 11.14
CA ASP A 450 -54.52 24.27 12.10
C ASP A 450 -54.69 25.70 11.57
N VAL A 451 -55.82 25.86 10.87
CA VAL A 451 -56.84 26.89 11.05
C VAL A 451 -56.38 28.28 11.50
N ILE A 452 -56.55 29.22 10.58
CA ILE A 452 -56.71 30.66 10.78
C ILE A 452 -57.72 30.93 11.91
N VAL A 453 -57.31 31.63 12.96
CA VAL A 453 -58.23 32.42 13.79
C VAL A 453 -57.68 33.82 13.94
N THR A 454 -58.27 34.73 13.17
CA THR A 454 -58.35 36.16 13.46
C THR A 454 -59.09 36.38 14.78
N THR A 455 -58.47 37.08 15.72
CA THR A 455 -59.08 38.19 16.50
C THR A 455 -58.00 38.96 17.22
#